data_AF-E3LI47-F1
#
_entry.id   AF-E3LI47-F1
#
_cell.length_a   1.000
_cell.length_b   1.000
_cell.length_c   1.000
_cell.angle_alpha   90.00
_cell.angle_beta   90.00
_cell.angle_gamma   90.00
#
_symmetry.space_group_name_H-M   'P 1'
#
loop_
_entity.id
_entity.type
_entity.pdbx_description
1 polymer ?
#
loop_
_entity_poly.entity_id
_entity_poly.type
_entity_poly.pdbx_seq_one_letter_code
_entity_poly.pdbx_strand_id
1 'polypeptide(L)'
;MKYLLLFVILCFITLQVSGECLDECECQLFTNLALGRLQTISNMSFTEGAGCVNKLFCKNNNILGLGSTFSRSELDKPVESDILPPDDVKREEVEAFSQFGIICENGTWYATKYPRVRYNHGGMVDFPPPFSQYDGKKSEIVFFVCAT
;
A
#
# COMPACT_ATOMS: atom_id res chain seq x y z
N MET A 1 24.30 20.55 -44.71
CA MET A 1 25.03 19.75 -43.69
C MET A 1 25.15 20.48 -42.34
N LYS A 2 25.45 21.79 -42.31
CA LYS A 2 25.66 22.57 -41.06
C LYS A 2 24.44 22.63 -40.11
N TYR A 3 23.22 22.70 -40.66
CA TYR A 3 21.97 22.73 -39.87
C TYR A 3 21.54 21.37 -39.33
N LEU A 4 22.01 20.27 -39.95
CA LEU A 4 21.69 18.91 -39.52
C LEU A 4 22.49 18.55 -38.25
N LEU A 5 23.74 19.01 -38.19
CA LEU A 5 24.60 18.90 -37.01
C LEU A 5 24.03 19.70 -35.81
N LEU A 6 23.52 20.90 -36.06
CA LEU A 6 22.84 21.71 -35.03
C LEU A 6 21.57 21.04 -34.50
N PHE A 7 20.79 20.40 -35.36
CA PHE A 7 19.58 19.68 -34.96
C PHE A 7 19.89 18.44 -34.12
N VAL A 8 20.94 17.68 -34.48
CA VAL A 8 21.41 16.53 -33.70
C VAL A 8 21.92 16.95 -32.33
N ILE A 9 22.70 18.03 -32.26
CA ILE A 9 23.19 18.58 -30.97
C ILE A 9 22.01 19.07 -30.11
N LEU A 10 21.02 19.76 -30.70
CA LEU A 10 19.83 20.19 -29.96
C LEU A 10 19.04 19.00 -29.41
N CYS A 11 18.86 17.93 -30.21
CA CYS A 11 18.20 16.70 -29.75
C CYS A 11 18.96 16.04 -28.60
N PHE A 12 20.29 15.92 -28.68
CA PHE A 12 21.09 15.33 -27.58
C PHE A 12 21.00 16.17 -26.30
N ILE A 13 21.01 17.50 -26.41
CA ILE A 13 20.87 18.39 -25.24
C ILE A 13 19.45 18.30 -24.66
N THR A 14 18.40 18.24 -25.49
CA THR A 14 17.03 18.07 -24.99
C THR A 14 16.75 16.67 -24.44
N LEU A 15 17.41 15.62 -24.96
CA LEU A 15 17.33 14.25 -24.43
C LEU A 15 18.10 14.11 -23.10
N GLN A 16 19.17 14.86 -22.89
CA GLN A 16 19.86 14.92 -21.58
C GLN A 16 19.10 15.76 -20.55
N VAL A 17 18.16 16.62 -21.01
CA VAL A 17 17.31 17.49 -20.17
C VAL A 17 15.93 16.88 -19.89
N SER A 18 15.62 15.68 -20.39
CA SER A 18 14.75 14.79 -19.62
C SER A 18 15.61 14.17 -18.54
N GLY A 19 15.96 14.99 -17.54
CA GLY A 19 16.68 14.55 -16.37
C GLY A 19 16.04 13.27 -15.85
N GLU A 20 16.89 12.34 -15.46
CA GLU A 20 16.55 11.16 -14.68
C GLU A 20 15.35 11.52 -13.79
N CYS A 21 14.16 11.01 -14.08
CA CYS A 21 13.16 10.93 -13.04
C CYS A 21 13.87 10.12 -11.97
N LEU A 22 14.30 10.78 -10.90
CA LEU A 22 14.66 10.11 -9.66
C LEU A 22 13.35 9.50 -9.18
N ASP A 23 12.98 8.38 -9.80
CA ASP A 23 11.99 7.42 -9.36
C ASP A 23 12.58 6.67 -8.14
N GLU A 24 13.27 7.39 -7.26
CA GLU A 24 13.75 6.87 -6.00
C GLU A 24 12.58 7.00 -5.02
N CYS A 25 12.08 5.84 -4.59
CA CYS A 25 11.09 5.80 -3.55
C CYS A 25 11.73 6.27 -2.24
N GLU A 26 11.26 7.39 -1.69
CA GLU A 26 11.75 7.92 -0.41
C GLU A 26 11.37 7.04 0.80
N CYS A 27 10.42 6.12 0.63
CA CYS A 27 10.02 5.21 1.68
C CYS A 27 11.04 4.09 1.90
N GLN A 28 11.11 3.64 3.15
CA GLN A 28 11.82 2.41 3.48
C GLN A 28 11.30 1.22 2.67
N LEU A 29 12.13 0.19 2.50
CA LEU A 29 11.73 -1.07 1.90
C LEU A 29 10.45 -1.61 2.55
N PHE A 30 9.38 -1.81 1.77
CA PHE A 30 8.08 -2.21 2.33
C PHE A 30 8.17 -3.50 3.16
N THR A 31 9.03 -4.43 2.76
CA THR A 31 9.25 -5.72 3.46
C THR A 31 9.84 -5.57 4.87
N ASN A 32 10.35 -4.39 5.26
CA ASN A 32 10.75 -4.11 6.64
C ASN A 32 9.54 -4.03 7.59
N LEU A 33 8.34 -3.80 7.06
CA LEU A 33 7.09 -3.77 7.81
C LEU A 33 6.50 -5.18 8.05
N ALA A 34 7.15 -6.26 7.59
CA ALA A 34 6.64 -7.62 7.74
C ALA A 34 6.65 -8.08 9.22
N LEU A 35 5.46 -8.26 9.81
CA LEU A 35 5.31 -8.84 11.14
C LEU A 35 5.71 -10.32 11.12
N GLY A 36 6.49 -10.79 12.10
CA GLY A 36 6.95 -12.19 12.10
C GLY A 36 7.80 -12.53 10.87
N ARG A 37 8.63 -11.56 10.44
CA ARG A 37 9.43 -11.46 9.20
C ARG A 37 9.61 -12.75 8.39
N LEU A 38 10.18 -13.82 8.97
CA LEU A 38 10.44 -15.08 8.25
C LEU A 38 9.16 -15.73 7.70
N GLN A 39 8.11 -15.83 8.51
CA GLN A 39 6.85 -16.49 8.12
C GLN A 39 6.09 -15.65 7.09
N THR A 40 6.01 -14.34 7.31
CA THR A 40 5.33 -13.44 6.37
C THR A 40 6.04 -13.38 5.03
N ILE A 41 7.38 -13.28 5.03
CA ILE A 41 8.16 -13.25 3.79
C ILE A 41 8.06 -14.58 3.04
N SER A 42 8.05 -15.72 3.73
CA SER A 42 7.86 -17.03 3.06
C SER A 42 6.48 -17.15 2.40
N ASN A 43 5.47 -16.50 2.97
CA ASN A 43 4.08 -16.54 2.53
C ASN A 43 3.73 -15.46 1.50
N MET A 44 4.70 -14.74 0.93
CA MET A 44 4.42 -13.70 -0.05
C MET A 44 5.31 -13.78 -1.30
N SER A 45 4.87 -13.15 -2.37
CA SER A 45 5.72 -12.67 -3.47
C SER A 45 5.70 -11.15 -3.47
N PHE A 46 6.88 -10.55 -3.62
CA PHE A 46 7.08 -9.10 -3.66
C PHE A 46 7.88 -8.75 -4.92
N THR A 47 7.50 -7.68 -5.60
CA THR A 47 8.20 -7.17 -6.78
C THR A 47 8.27 -5.66 -6.69
N GLU A 48 9.49 -5.13 -6.78
CA GLU A 48 9.75 -3.70 -6.85
C GLU A 48 9.60 -3.23 -8.30
N GLY A 49 8.79 -2.19 -8.50
CA GLY A 49 8.71 -1.47 -9.77
C GLY A 49 9.58 -0.22 -9.74
N ALA A 50 9.49 0.59 -10.80
CA ALA A 50 10.07 1.94 -10.77
C ALA A 50 9.32 2.80 -9.72
N GLY A 51 10.06 3.61 -8.95
CA GLY A 51 9.47 4.43 -7.90
C GLY A 51 8.91 3.62 -6.74
N CYS A 52 7.78 4.07 -6.19
CA CYS A 52 7.07 3.38 -5.12
C CYS A 52 5.99 2.40 -5.63
N VAL A 53 6.05 2.02 -6.92
CA VAL A 53 5.07 1.12 -7.55
C VAL A 53 5.47 -0.34 -7.30
N ASN A 54 5.22 -0.81 -6.09
CA ASN A 54 5.49 -2.18 -5.70
C ASN A 54 4.26 -3.08 -5.92
N LYS A 55 4.50 -4.38 -6.02
CA LYS A 55 3.44 -5.40 -6.05
C LYS A 55 3.68 -6.41 -4.94
N LEU A 56 2.62 -6.75 -4.21
CA LEU A 56 2.66 -7.79 -3.18
C LEU A 56 1.47 -8.73 -3.33
N PHE A 57 1.74 -10.02 -3.27
CA PHE A 57 0.73 -11.07 -3.23
C PHE A 57 1.03 -12.02 -2.08
N CYS A 58 0.00 -12.37 -1.30
CA CYS A 58 0.10 -13.47 -0.36
C CYS A 58 -0.11 -14.80 -1.10
N LYS A 59 0.74 -15.80 -0.82
CA LYS A 59 0.70 -17.14 -1.41
C LYS A 59 -0.23 -18.04 -0.60
N ASN A 60 -0.60 -19.18 -1.18
CA ASN A 60 -1.28 -20.29 -0.48
C ASN A 60 -2.61 -19.85 0.17
N ASN A 61 -3.37 -18.97 -0.47
CA ASN A 61 -4.62 -18.39 0.07
C ASN A 61 -4.48 -17.67 1.42
N ASN A 62 -3.26 -17.25 1.80
CA ASN A 62 -3.08 -16.40 2.97
C ASN A 62 -3.77 -15.04 2.74
N ILE A 63 -4.37 -14.50 3.80
CA ILE A 63 -4.99 -13.18 3.81
C ILE A 63 -3.91 -12.14 4.12
N LEU A 64 -3.88 -11.07 3.35
CA LEU A 64 -3.10 -9.88 3.69
C LEU A 64 -3.81 -9.08 4.78
N GLY A 65 -3.11 -8.83 5.89
CA GLY A 65 -3.51 -7.87 6.90
C GLY A 65 -2.53 -6.70 6.96
N LEU A 66 -3.06 -5.48 7.01
CA LEU A 66 -2.29 -4.26 7.32
C LEU A 66 -2.65 -3.80 8.74
N GLY A 67 -1.65 -3.37 9.52
CA GLY A 67 -1.81 -2.89 10.88
C GLY A 67 -1.47 -1.41 11.01
N SER A 68 -2.33 -0.66 11.69
CA SER A 68 -2.13 0.75 12.07
C SER A 68 -2.57 0.98 13.50
N THR A 69 -2.17 2.12 14.09
CA THR A 69 -2.76 2.64 15.33
C THR A 69 -3.70 3.80 15.04
N PHE A 70 -4.72 4.01 15.89
CA PHE A 70 -5.62 5.17 15.75
C PHE A 70 -4.88 6.52 15.80
N SER A 71 -3.82 6.62 16.61
CA SER A 71 -2.98 7.82 16.68
C SER A 71 -2.16 8.12 15.41
N ARG A 72 -2.07 7.16 14.48
CA ARG A 72 -1.34 7.26 13.21
C ARG A 72 -2.29 7.07 12.02
N SER A 73 -3.57 7.30 12.23
CA SER A 73 -4.63 7.11 11.26
C SER A 73 -5.60 8.29 11.32
N GLU A 74 -6.12 8.67 10.16
CA GLU A 74 -7.22 9.63 10.02
C GLU A 74 -8.60 8.97 10.25
N LEU A 75 -8.63 7.65 10.52
CA LEU A 75 -9.84 6.96 10.94
C LEU A 75 -10.17 7.32 12.38
N ASP A 76 -11.36 7.87 12.58
CA ASP A 76 -11.89 8.13 13.91
C ASP A 76 -12.20 6.81 14.61
N LYS A 77 -11.84 6.71 15.89
CA LYS A 77 -12.20 5.55 16.69
C LYS A 77 -13.73 5.45 16.72
N PRO A 78 -14.32 4.31 16.29
CA PRO A 78 -15.76 4.14 16.34
C PRO A 78 -16.27 4.35 17.77
N VAL A 79 -17.27 5.20 17.91
CA VAL A 79 -18.07 5.27 19.14
C VAL A 79 -18.98 4.06 19.12
N GLU A 80 -19.05 3.32 20.23
CA GLU A 80 -19.80 2.07 20.39
C GLU A 80 -21.10 2.08 19.58
N SER A 81 -21.13 1.30 18.51
CA SER A 81 -22.33 1.02 17.74
C SER A 81 -22.31 -0.45 17.40
N ASP A 82 -23.24 -1.22 17.97
CA ASP A 82 -23.47 -2.61 17.59
C ASP A 82 -23.84 -2.66 16.11
N ILE A 83 -22.89 -3.07 15.27
CA ILE A 83 -23.15 -3.31 13.86
C ILE A 83 -22.73 -4.74 13.54
N LEU A 84 -23.72 -5.54 13.15
CA LEU A 84 -23.56 -6.92 12.70
C LEU A 84 -22.96 -6.93 11.28
N PRO A 85 -21.99 -7.82 11.00
CA PRO A 85 -21.30 -7.85 9.71
C PRO A 85 -22.15 -8.50 8.60
N PRO A 86 -22.02 -8.08 7.33
CA PRO A 86 -22.47 -8.87 6.18
C PRO A 86 -21.49 -10.03 5.91
N ASP A 87 -22.06 -11.21 5.62
CA ASP A 87 -21.38 -12.52 5.61
C ASP A 87 -20.47 -12.81 4.40
N ASP A 88 -20.45 -11.99 3.35
CA ASP A 88 -19.83 -12.38 2.08
C ASP A 88 -18.67 -11.47 1.67
N VAL A 89 -17.49 -11.68 2.26
CA VAL A 89 -16.23 -11.14 1.71
C VAL A 89 -15.48 -12.27 1.00
N LYS A 90 -15.52 -12.27 -0.33
CA LYS A 90 -14.73 -13.20 -1.16
C LYS A 90 -13.25 -12.96 -0.94
N ARG A 91 -12.54 -14.04 -0.59
CA ARG A 91 -11.08 -14.10 -0.48
C ARG A 91 -10.49 -14.46 -1.83
N GLU A 92 -10.40 -13.48 -2.72
CA GLU A 92 -9.63 -13.64 -3.96
C GLU A 92 -8.17 -13.27 -3.70
N GLU A 93 -7.24 -13.89 -4.45
CA GLU A 93 -5.84 -13.46 -4.46
C GLU A 93 -5.76 -12.11 -5.20
N VAL A 94 -5.81 -11.02 -4.44
CA VAL A 94 -5.77 -9.66 -4.97
C VAL A 94 -4.38 -9.06 -4.71
N GLU A 95 -3.90 -8.29 -5.68
CA GLU A 95 -2.67 -7.51 -5.55
C GLU A 95 -2.84 -6.43 -4.46
N ALA A 96 -1.97 -6.46 -3.47
CA ALA A 96 -2.10 -5.68 -2.24
C ALA A 96 -2.12 -4.17 -2.42
N PHE A 97 -1.21 -3.63 -3.24
CA PHE A 97 -1.01 -2.19 -3.35
C PHE A 97 -2.24 -1.52 -3.95
N SER A 98 -2.82 -2.11 -4.99
CA SER A 98 -4.05 -1.64 -5.62
C SER A 98 -5.28 -1.83 -4.74
N GLN A 99 -5.37 -2.95 -4.01
CA GLN A 99 -6.49 -3.28 -3.13
C GLN A 99 -6.62 -2.30 -1.96
N PHE A 100 -5.51 -1.99 -1.29
CA PHE A 100 -5.46 -1.12 -0.12
C PHE A 100 -5.07 0.34 -0.45
N GLY A 101 -4.82 0.65 -1.73
CA GLY A 101 -4.36 1.97 -2.15
C GLY A 101 -3.09 2.37 -1.42
N ILE A 102 -2.10 1.48 -1.39
CA ILE A 102 -0.85 1.70 -0.66
C ILE A 102 -0.04 2.78 -1.39
N ILE A 103 0.26 3.86 -0.70
CA ILE A 103 1.05 4.98 -1.20
C ILE A 103 2.25 5.24 -0.30
N CYS A 104 3.30 5.81 -0.87
CA CYS A 104 4.41 6.38 -0.14
C CYS A 104 4.25 7.90 -0.13
N GLU A 105 4.31 8.52 1.04
CA GLU A 105 4.32 9.97 1.20
C GLU A 105 5.15 10.36 2.42
N ASN A 106 6.05 11.33 2.27
CA ASN A 106 6.98 11.79 3.31
C ASN A 106 7.75 10.64 3.95
N GLY A 107 8.24 9.70 3.14
CA GLY A 107 9.00 8.53 3.59
C GLY A 107 8.20 7.48 4.36
N THR A 108 6.87 7.62 4.40
CA THR A 108 5.97 6.76 5.17
C THR A 108 4.95 6.05 4.27
N TRP A 109 4.69 4.78 4.53
CA TRP A 109 3.69 3.99 3.82
C TRP A 109 2.30 4.18 4.43
N TYR A 110 1.32 4.52 3.60
CA TYR A 110 -0.07 4.69 4.01
C TYR A 110 -1.00 3.77 3.21
N ALA A 111 -2.04 3.25 3.87
CA ALA A 111 -3.22 2.72 3.21
C ALA A 111 -4.25 3.83 3.00
N THR A 112 -4.91 3.83 1.84
CA THR A 112 -5.94 4.83 1.47
C THR A 112 -7.24 4.22 0.98
N LYS A 113 -7.29 2.90 0.79
CA LYS A 113 -8.51 2.17 0.48
C LYS A 113 -8.76 1.09 1.53
N TYR A 114 -10.03 0.86 1.83
CA TYR A 114 -10.43 0.01 2.94
C TYR A 114 -11.43 -1.07 2.48
N PRO A 115 -10.97 -2.19 1.93
CA PRO A 115 -11.84 -3.31 1.57
C PRO A 115 -12.57 -3.90 2.78
N ARG A 116 -11.91 -3.91 3.94
CA ARG A 116 -12.44 -4.29 5.25
C ARG A 116 -11.56 -3.70 6.34
N VAL A 117 -12.16 -3.20 7.42
CA VAL A 117 -11.42 -2.65 8.57
C VAL A 117 -11.94 -3.25 9.85
N ARG A 118 -11.02 -3.67 10.72
CA ARG A 118 -11.29 -4.13 12.08
C ARG A 118 -10.42 -3.38 13.07
N TYR A 119 -10.90 -3.24 14.30
CA TYR A 119 -10.12 -2.71 15.42
C TYR A 119 -10.17 -3.65 16.62
N ASN A 120 -9.16 -3.56 17.47
CA ASN A 120 -9.10 -4.32 18.70
C ASN A 120 -9.81 -3.57 19.84
N HIS A 121 -10.87 -4.16 20.37
CA HIS A 121 -11.61 -3.69 21.54
C HIS A 121 -11.97 -4.87 22.45
N GLY A 122 -10.94 -5.47 23.08
CA GLY A 122 -11.12 -6.74 23.81
C GLY A 122 -11.35 -7.95 22.88
N GLY A 123 -11.11 -7.76 21.58
CA GLY A 123 -11.44 -8.65 20.48
C GLY A 123 -11.44 -7.88 19.16
N MET A 124 -11.38 -8.57 18.02
CA MET A 124 -11.44 -7.92 16.71
C MET A 124 -12.90 -7.62 16.35
N VAL A 125 -13.22 -6.33 16.19
CA VAL A 125 -14.57 -5.84 15.81
C VAL A 125 -14.48 -5.13 14.46
N ASP A 126 -15.45 -5.34 13.58
CA ASP A 126 -15.54 -4.64 12.29
C ASP A 126 -15.90 -3.16 12.48
N PHE A 127 -15.34 -2.30 11.64
CA PHE A 127 -15.79 -0.92 11.53
C PHE A 127 -17.22 -0.84 10.95
N PRO A 128 -17.94 0.27 11.17
CA PRO A 128 -19.21 0.53 10.51
C PRO A 128 -19.07 0.43 8.98
N PRO A 129 -19.85 -0.42 8.29
CA PRO A 129 -19.96 -0.42 6.84
C PRO A 129 -20.79 0.79 6.34
N PRO A 130 -20.70 1.15 5.05
CA PRO A 130 -19.82 0.57 4.04
C PRO A 130 -18.36 1.02 4.24
N PHE A 131 -17.39 0.13 4.04
CA PHE A 131 -15.98 0.49 4.28
C PHE A 131 -15.43 1.54 3.30
N SER A 132 -16.02 1.65 2.11
CA SER A 132 -15.66 2.67 1.12
C SER A 132 -15.86 4.11 1.61
N GLN A 133 -16.65 4.34 2.67
CA GLN A 133 -16.78 5.66 3.29
C GLN A 133 -15.46 6.17 3.89
N TYR A 134 -14.50 5.29 4.11
CA TYR A 134 -13.20 5.61 4.67
C TYR A 134 -12.14 5.84 3.59
N ASP A 135 -12.43 5.53 2.32
CA ASP A 135 -11.47 5.69 1.23
C ASP A 135 -10.99 7.14 1.10
N GLY A 136 -9.70 7.33 0.85
CA GLY A 136 -9.03 8.62 0.83
C GLY A 136 -8.44 9.04 2.18
N LYS A 137 -8.95 8.51 3.32
CA LYS A 137 -8.31 8.70 4.63
C LYS A 137 -7.00 7.92 4.69
N LYS A 138 -5.96 8.52 5.27
CA LYS A 138 -4.64 7.89 5.42
C LYS A 138 -4.51 7.13 6.74
N SER A 139 -4.00 5.92 6.66
CA SER A 139 -3.56 5.15 7.83
C SER A 139 -2.14 4.68 7.63
N GLU A 140 -1.23 5.07 8.54
CA GLU A 140 0.16 4.62 8.50
C GLU A 140 0.23 3.10 8.63
N ILE A 141 0.96 2.44 7.73
CA ILE A 141 1.18 1.01 7.80
C ILE A 141 2.34 0.75 8.75
N VAL A 142 2.02 0.36 9.98
CA VAL A 142 3.00 0.02 11.02
C VAL A 142 3.55 -1.39 10.79
N PHE A 143 2.70 -2.30 10.31
CA PHE A 143 3.12 -3.64 9.89
C PHE A 143 2.16 -4.25 8.87
N PHE A 144 2.60 -5.31 8.21
CA PHE A 144 1.73 -6.20 7.44
C PHE A 144 2.01 -7.69 7.73
N VAL A 145 1.06 -8.55 7.37
CA VAL A 145 1.16 -10.01 7.54
C VAL A 145 0.44 -10.75 6.41
N CYS A 146 1.00 -11.87 5.96
CA CYS A 146 0.32 -12.87 5.14
C CYS A 146 0.05 -14.10 6.01
N ALA A 147 -1.20 -14.26 6.46
CA ALA A 147 -1.62 -15.34 7.36
C ALA A 147 -3.01 -15.88 7.02
N THR A 148 -3.28 -17.11 7.44
CA THR A 148 -4.55 -17.84 7.26
C THR A 148 -5.65 -17.36 8.18
#